data_AF-A0A0G1B7V3-F1
#
_entry.id   AF-A0A0G1B7V3-F1
#
_cell.length_a   1.000
_cell.length_b   1.000
_cell.length_c   1.000
_cell.angle_alpha   90.00
_cell.angle_beta   90.00
_cell.angle_gamma   90.00
#
_symmetry.space_group_name_H-M   'P 1'
#
loop_
_entity.id
_entity.type
_entity.pdbx_description
1 polymer ?
#
loop_
_entity_poly.entity_id
_entity_poly.type
_entity_poly.pdbx_seq_one_letter_code
_entity_poly.pdbx_strand_id
1 'polypeptide(L)'
;MKKKIILTILSCLSLLFVQTPQAKAIAPPSLPVFFFGNATIFGHPAPVGAQISAEINGTQVASTQLAIAGKYFIEIPNGSANIGKTVSFKINGIAKSNNQRQCANVATTPLINFNLIIEADPTPAPNPPSGGGGGGGAILTPSPSPNPSSQPLTSAQQKVDANKDDKIDALDFNALMVHWGEEGEKISADFNADNKVDILDFNMLMINWAF
;
A
#
# COMPACT_ATOMS: atom_id res chain seq x y z
N MET A 1 -43.84 -32.25 66.44
CA MET A 1 -43.62 -32.20 64.98
C MET A 1 -44.74 -31.42 64.29
N LYS A 2 -44.85 -30.10 64.50
CA LYS A 2 -45.88 -29.23 63.91
C LYS A 2 -45.35 -27.80 63.96
N LYS A 3 -44.52 -27.38 62.99
CA LYS A 3 -44.08 -25.97 62.83
C LYS A 3 -43.21 -25.68 61.60
N LYS A 4 -42.97 -26.64 60.70
CA LYS A 4 -42.12 -26.46 59.50
C LYS A 4 -42.88 -26.38 58.16
N ILE A 5 -44.21 -26.41 58.16
CA ILE A 5 -45.00 -26.55 56.91
C ILE A 5 -45.68 -25.25 56.46
N ILE A 6 -45.69 -24.19 57.29
CA ILE A 6 -46.49 -22.97 57.01
C ILE A 6 -45.66 -21.82 56.38
N LEU A 7 -44.35 -22.01 56.16
CA LEU A 7 -43.47 -20.98 55.58
C LEU A 7 -42.98 -21.34 54.17
N THR A 8 -43.90 -21.76 53.30
CA THR A 8 -43.61 -21.98 51.86
C THR A 8 -44.65 -21.32 50.96
N ILE A 9 -45.47 -20.41 51.50
CA ILE A 9 -46.54 -19.70 50.76
C ILE A 9 -46.21 -18.20 50.55
N LEU A 10 -44.95 -17.77 50.78
CA LEU A 10 -44.57 -16.35 50.62
C LEU A 10 -43.43 -16.09 49.62
N SER A 11 -43.18 -16.97 48.64
CA SER A 11 -42.11 -16.74 47.66
C SER A 11 -42.40 -17.19 46.21
N CYS A 12 -43.67 -17.45 45.86
CA CYS A 12 -44.04 -17.81 44.48
C CYS A 12 -44.97 -16.79 43.80
N LEU A 13 -44.87 -15.51 44.16
CA LEU A 13 -45.27 -14.44 43.24
C LEU A 13 -44.04 -13.92 42.49
N SER A 14 -43.29 -14.84 41.87
CA SER A 14 -42.31 -14.46 40.86
C SER A 14 -43.12 -14.00 39.66
N LEU A 15 -43.22 -12.68 39.49
CA LEU A 15 -43.76 -12.05 38.29
C LEU A 15 -43.12 -12.73 37.07
N LEU A 16 -43.91 -13.53 36.36
CA LEU A 16 -43.68 -13.81 34.96
C LEU A 16 -43.93 -12.49 34.22
N PHE A 17 -42.93 -11.61 34.27
CA PHE A 17 -42.78 -10.59 33.24
C PHE A 17 -42.59 -11.35 31.94
N VAL A 18 -43.68 -11.52 31.20
CA VAL A 18 -43.63 -11.90 29.78
C VAL A 18 -42.82 -10.80 29.12
N GLN A 19 -41.53 -11.09 28.88
CA GLN A 19 -40.65 -10.21 28.14
C GLN A 19 -41.21 -10.17 26.73
N THR A 20 -41.99 -9.14 26.42
CA THR A 20 -42.38 -8.87 25.05
C THR A 20 -41.10 -8.67 24.25
N PRO A 21 -40.95 -9.32 23.07
CA PRO A 21 -39.79 -9.09 22.23
C PRO A 21 -39.79 -7.60 21.88
N GLN A 22 -38.88 -6.85 22.49
CA GLN A 22 -38.69 -5.45 22.21
C GLN A 22 -38.12 -5.39 20.80
N ALA A 23 -38.94 -4.99 19.83
CA ALA A 23 -38.50 -4.78 18.46
C ALA A 23 -37.37 -3.74 18.52
N LYS A 24 -36.14 -4.18 18.25
CA LYS A 24 -34.97 -3.32 18.23
C LYS A 24 -35.19 -2.32 17.11
N ALA A 25 -35.47 -1.06 17.43
CA ALA A 25 -35.63 -0.02 16.44
C ALA A 25 -34.36 0.00 15.57
N ILE A 26 -34.52 -0.26 14.27
CA ILE A 26 -33.42 -0.20 13.32
C ILE A 26 -33.11 1.28 13.14
N ALA A 27 -31.98 1.74 13.67
CA ALA A 27 -31.51 3.10 13.45
C ALA A 27 -31.37 3.34 11.93
N PRO A 28 -31.65 4.56 11.45
CA PRO A 28 -31.43 4.88 10.03
C PRO A 28 -29.98 4.59 9.65
N PRO A 29 -29.71 4.12 8.42
CA PRO A 29 -28.36 3.82 7.98
C PRO A 29 -27.47 5.07 8.09
N SER A 30 -26.26 4.87 8.60
CA SER A 30 -25.29 5.97 8.75
C SER A 30 -24.78 6.43 7.38
N LEU A 31 -24.65 7.75 7.19
CA LEU A 31 -24.08 8.30 5.96
C LEU A 31 -22.56 8.05 5.89
N PRO A 32 -22.01 7.67 4.72
CA PRO A 32 -20.58 7.50 4.52
C PRO A 32 -19.85 8.80 4.18
N VAL A 33 -18.53 8.79 4.30
CA VAL A 33 -17.62 9.81 3.72
C VAL A 33 -16.84 9.19 2.58
N PHE A 34 -16.73 9.88 1.45
CA PHE A 34 -16.03 9.42 0.27
C PHE A 34 -14.67 10.09 0.14
N PHE A 35 -13.64 9.30 -0.18
CA PHE A 35 -12.32 9.79 -0.55
C PHE A 35 -12.03 9.43 -2.01
N PHE A 36 -11.46 10.38 -2.74
CA PHE A 36 -11.11 10.19 -4.14
C PHE A 36 -9.89 11.01 -4.50
N GLY A 37 -9.21 10.63 -5.58
CA GLY A 37 -8.06 11.38 -6.07
C GLY A 37 -7.14 10.53 -6.90
N ASN A 38 -5.89 10.98 -6.99
CA ASN A 38 -4.83 10.21 -7.63
C ASN A 38 -4.21 9.22 -6.65
N ALA A 39 -3.83 8.06 -7.14
CA ALA A 39 -2.97 7.11 -6.44
C ALA A 39 -1.69 6.94 -7.26
N THR A 40 -0.54 7.27 -6.68
CA THR A 40 0.75 7.15 -7.35
C THR A 40 1.71 6.25 -6.59
N ILE A 41 2.52 5.52 -7.33
CA ILE A 41 3.59 4.67 -6.83
C ILE A 41 4.86 5.09 -7.56
N PHE A 42 5.85 5.58 -6.83
CA PHE A 42 7.11 6.12 -7.32
C PHE A 42 6.92 7.13 -8.46
N GLY A 43 6.01 8.08 -8.27
CA GLY A 43 5.70 9.12 -9.26
C GLY A 43 4.79 8.70 -10.42
N HIS A 44 4.50 7.40 -10.57
CA HIS A 44 3.67 6.88 -11.66
C HIS A 44 2.24 6.58 -11.17
N PRO A 45 1.22 6.65 -12.04
CA PRO A 45 -0.13 6.18 -11.70
C PRO A 45 -0.11 4.74 -11.20
N ALA A 46 -0.72 4.46 -10.05
CA ALA A 46 -0.89 3.09 -9.55
C ALA A 46 -1.67 2.24 -10.58
N PRO A 47 -1.27 0.98 -10.84
CA PRO A 47 -1.88 0.18 -11.90
C PRO A 47 -3.33 -0.19 -11.60
N VAL A 48 -4.10 -0.51 -12.65
CA VAL A 48 -5.42 -1.14 -12.51
C VAL A 48 -5.28 -2.42 -11.68
N GLY A 49 -6.24 -2.67 -10.79
CA GLY A 49 -6.21 -3.79 -9.85
C GLY A 49 -5.41 -3.53 -8.57
N ALA A 50 -4.66 -2.42 -8.47
CA ALA A 50 -4.03 -2.05 -7.21
C ALA A 50 -5.10 -1.88 -6.11
N GLN A 51 -4.84 -2.44 -4.93
CA GLN A 51 -5.75 -2.39 -3.80
C GLN A 51 -5.50 -1.13 -2.98
N ILE A 52 -6.54 -0.35 -2.75
CA ILE A 52 -6.55 0.72 -1.75
C ILE A 52 -7.33 0.22 -0.55
N SER A 53 -6.71 0.19 0.62
CA SER A 53 -7.40 -0.08 1.88
C SER A 53 -7.34 1.13 2.79
N ALA A 54 -8.38 1.31 3.59
CA ALA A 54 -8.49 2.37 4.57
C ALA A 54 -8.69 1.79 5.96
N GLU A 55 -7.90 2.28 6.91
CA GLU A 55 -7.91 1.87 8.30
C GLU A 55 -8.23 3.05 9.21
N ILE A 56 -9.00 2.79 10.26
CA ILE A 56 -9.23 3.72 11.36
C ILE A 56 -8.88 2.98 12.64
N ASN A 57 -8.01 3.55 13.47
CA ASN A 57 -7.51 2.92 14.71
C ASN A 57 -6.93 1.51 14.47
N GLY A 58 -6.23 1.31 13.34
CA GLY A 58 -5.62 0.04 12.96
C GLY A 58 -6.60 -1.05 12.49
N THR A 59 -7.90 -0.75 12.38
CA THR A 59 -8.90 -1.68 11.83
C THR A 59 -9.27 -1.27 10.41
N GLN A 60 -9.22 -2.21 9.46
CA GLN A 60 -9.66 -1.95 8.09
C GLN A 60 -11.17 -1.71 8.07
N VAL A 61 -11.58 -0.53 7.60
CA VAL A 61 -12.98 -0.12 7.50
C VAL A 61 -13.49 -0.14 6.07
N ALA A 62 -12.59 -0.08 5.07
CA ALA A 62 -12.95 -0.12 3.66
C ALA A 62 -11.79 -0.63 2.80
N SER A 63 -12.11 -1.15 1.62
CA SER A 63 -11.14 -1.51 0.59
C SER A 63 -11.76 -1.40 -0.80
N THR A 64 -10.95 -1.06 -1.81
CA THR A 64 -11.34 -0.98 -3.22
C THR A 64 -10.17 -1.37 -4.12
N GLN A 65 -10.46 -1.72 -5.36
CA GLN A 65 -9.45 -1.93 -6.40
C GLN A 65 -9.56 -0.82 -7.46
N LEU A 66 -8.42 -0.39 -7.99
CA LEU A 66 -8.40 0.60 -9.07
C LEU A 66 -9.00 0.02 -10.34
N ALA A 67 -10.13 0.58 -10.80
CA ALA A 67 -10.69 0.26 -12.12
C ALA A 67 -9.97 1.04 -13.26
N ILE A 68 -9.40 2.20 -12.93
CA ILE A 68 -8.64 3.05 -13.85
C ILE A 68 -7.29 3.36 -13.19
N ALA A 69 -6.21 3.24 -13.95
CA ALA A 69 -4.87 3.51 -13.46
C ALA A 69 -4.79 4.91 -12.82
N GLY A 70 -4.23 4.95 -11.62
CA GLY A 70 -4.02 6.13 -10.81
C GLY A 70 -5.27 6.86 -10.33
N LYS A 71 -6.49 6.36 -10.54
CA LYS A 71 -7.72 6.98 -10.02
C LYS A 71 -8.39 6.05 -9.02
N TYR A 72 -8.60 6.55 -7.81
CA TYR A 72 -9.32 5.80 -6.77
C TYR A 72 -10.56 6.55 -6.28
N PHE A 73 -11.53 5.76 -5.82
CA PHE A 73 -12.71 6.22 -5.11
C PHE A 73 -13.04 5.17 -4.05
N ILE A 74 -13.10 5.57 -2.78
CA ILE A 74 -13.33 4.68 -1.65
C ILE A 74 -14.36 5.29 -0.68
N GLU A 75 -15.28 4.44 -0.22
CA GLU A 75 -16.32 4.79 0.74
C GLU A 75 -15.88 4.41 2.16
N ILE A 76 -15.87 5.39 3.08
CA ILE A 76 -15.66 5.15 4.50
C ILE A 76 -17.02 5.10 5.18
N PRO A 77 -17.46 3.92 5.68
CA PRO A 77 -18.77 3.79 6.30
C PRO A 77 -18.83 4.53 7.64
N ASN A 78 -20.05 4.77 8.14
CA ASN A 78 -20.29 5.43 9.42
C ASN A 78 -19.59 6.80 9.56
N GLY A 79 -19.68 7.63 8.53
CA GLY A 79 -19.00 8.93 8.44
C GLY A 79 -19.19 9.81 9.66
N SER A 80 -20.43 9.95 10.15
CA SER A 80 -20.74 10.74 11.37
C SER A 80 -20.03 10.22 12.63
N ALA A 81 -19.86 8.91 12.76
CA ALA A 81 -19.18 8.31 13.91
C ALA A 81 -17.64 8.41 13.81
N ASN A 82 -17.13 8.77 12.64
CA ASN A 82 -15.71 8.83 12.33
C ASN A 82 -15.19 10.27 12.20
N ILE A 83 -16.03 11.30 12.38
CA ILE A 83 -15.63 12.71 12.32
C ILE A 83 -14.41 12.96 13.23
N GLY A 84 -13.37 13.57 12.66
CA GLY A 84 -12.12 13.91 13.35
C GLY A 84 -11.15 12.74 13.55
N LYS A 85 -11.58 11.49 13.33
CA LYS A 85 -10.67 10.33 13.35
C LYS A 85 -9.78 10.35 12.12
N THR A 86 -8.54 9.91 12.30
CA THR A 86 -7.60 9.72 11.20
C THR A 86 -7.91 8.44 10.45
N VAL A 87 -8.07 8.57 9.12
CA VAL A 87 -8.08 7.47 8.17
C VAL A 87 -6.67 7.32 7.62
N SER A 88 -6.11 6.12 7.74
CA SER A 88 -4.82 5.76 7.17
C SER A 88 -5.05 4.89 5.94
N PHE A 89 -4.52 5.32 4.80
CA PHE A 89 -4.68 4.63 3.52
C PHE A 89 -3.42 3.81 3.20
N LYS A 90 -3.62 2.64 2.60
CA LYS A 90 -2.55 1.78 2.11
C LYS A 90 -2.76 1.50 0.62
N ILE A 91 -1.67 1.45 -0.14
CA ILE A 91 -1.67 0.98 -1.54
C ILE A 91 -0.98 -0.39 -1.56
N ASN A 92 -1.70 -1.44 -1.96
CA ASN A 92 -1.21 -2.83 -1.92
C ASN A 92 -0.65 -3.24 -0.56
N GLY A 93 -1.27 -2.77 0.53
CA GLY A 93 -0.82 -3.01 1.90
C GLY A 93 0.33 -2.13 2.39
N ILE A 94 0.93 -1.30 1.53
CA ILE A 94 2.00 -0.37 1.90
C ILE A 94 1.39 0.90 2.50
N ALA A 95 1.74 1.18 3.76
CA ALA A 95 1.37 2.42 4.44
C ALA A 95 2.46 3.47 4.30
N LYS A 96 2.06 4.73 4.17
CA LYS A 96 2.95 5.89 4.28
C LYS A 96 2.36 6.93 5.22
N SER A 97 3.21 7.65 5.94
CA SER A 97 2.80 8.63 6.94
C SER A 97 1.98 9.79 6.32
N ASN A 98 2.28 10.15 5.07
CA ASN A 98 1.59 11.17 4.28
C ASN A 98 0.24 10.69 3.71
N ASN A 99 -0.04 9.38 3.68
CA ASN A 99 -1.30 8.80 3.22
C ASN A 99 -2.33 8.71 4.36
N GLN A 100 -2.49 9.80 5.10
CA GLN A 100 -3.41 9.87 6.24
C GLN A 100 -4.23 11.15 6.18
N ARG A 101 -5.55 11.03 6.44
CA ARG A 101 -6.44 12.18 6.45
C ARG A 101 -7.58 12.01 7.45
N GLN A 102 -7.96 13.10 8.12
CA GLN A 102 -9.11 13.09 9.01
C GLN A 102 -10.43 12.97 8.23
N CYS A 103 -11.34 12.16 8.74
CA CYS A 103 -12.73 12.14 8.31
C CYS A 103 -13.40 13.49 8.62
N ALA A 104 -13.98 14.11 7.58
CA ALA A 104 -14.69 15.37 7.70
C ALA A 104 -16.15 15.18 8.16
N ASN A 105 -16.84 16.28 8.47
CA ASN A 105 -18.26 16.25 8.77
C ASN A 105 -19.05 15.88 7.50
N VAL A 106 -19.69 14.72 7.51
CA VAL A 106 -20.48 14.21 6.38
C VAL A 106 -21.61 15.14 5.93
N ALA A 107 -22.16 15.95 6.83
CA ALA A 107 -23.25 16.88 6.49
C ALA A 107 -22.79 18.05 5.61
N THR A 108 -21.51 18.41 5.67
CA THR A 108 -20.95 19.58 4.98
C THR A 108 -19.88 19.21 3.96
N THR A 109 -19.19 18.09 4.15
CA THR A 109 -18.05 17.67 3.34
C THR A 109 -18.03 16.14 3.19
N PRO A 110 -19.05 15.55 2.54
CA PRO A 110 -19.16 14.11 2.35
C PRO A 110 -18.15 13.57 1.32
N LEU A 111 -17.52 14.42 0.51
CA LEU A 111 -16.63 14.04 -0.58
C LEU A 111 -15.30 14.79 -0.44
N ILE A 112 -14.20 14.05 -0.32
CA ILE A 112 -12.87 14.59 0.01
C ILE A 112 -11.88 14.21 -1.09
N ASN A 113 -11.28 15.23 -1.72
CA ASN A 113 -10.16 15.04 -2.64
C ASN A 113 -8.87 14.85 -1.84
N PHE A 114 -8.20 13.72 -2.05
CA PHE A 114 -6.95 13.39 -1.39
C PHE A 114 -6.10 12.52 -2.30
N ASN A 115 -4.84 12.88 -2.54
CA ASN A 115 -3.94 12.07 -3.36
C ASN A 115 -3.15 11.11 -2.47
N LEU A 116 -3.03 9.86 -2.90
CA LEU A 116 -2.23 8.82 -2.26
C LEU A 116 -0.91 8.68 -3.00
N ILE A 117 0.19 8.63 -2.27
CA ILE A 117 1.53 8.58 -2.83
C ILE A 117 2.33 7.50 -2.09
N ILE A 118 2.91 6.56 -2.84
CA ILE A 118 3.99 5.71 -2.36
C ILE A 118 5.27 6.24 -2.99
N GLU A 119 6.14 6.80 -2.17
CA GLU A 119 7.46 7.29 -2.58
C GLU A 119 8.54 6.62 -1.75
N ALA A 120 9.79 6.67 -2.22
CA ALA A 120 10.92 6.27 -1.39
C ALA A 120 10.96 7.17 -0.16
N ASP A 121 11.21 6.59 1.02
CA ASP A 121 11.48 7.43 2.18
C ASP A 121 12.76 8.22 1.90
N PRO A 122 12.84 9.51 2.28
CA PRO A 122 14.05 10.29 2.06
C PRO A 122 15.23 9.54 2.67
N THR A 123 16.27 9.31 1.87
CA THR A 123 17.54 8.76 2.35
C THR A 123 17.99 9.58 3.56
N PRO A 124 18.31 8.96 4.71
CA PRO A 124 18.89 9.68 5.83
C PRO A 124 20.11 10.46 5.34
N ALA A 125 20.20 11.74 5.71
CA ALA A 125 21.37 12.55 5.36
C ALA A 125 22.65 11.82 5.82
N PRO A 126 23.70 11.76 4.99
CA PRO A 126 24.96 11.14 5.39
C PRO A 126 25.49 11.85 6.64
N ASN A 127 25.76 11.09 7.70
CA ASN A 127 26.44 11.63 8.88
C ASN A 127 27.80 12.20 8.45
N PRO A 128 28.26 13.33 9.02
CA PRO A 128 29.57 13.89 8.69
C PRO A 128 30.69 12.89 9.02
N PRO A 129 31.77 12.83 8.23
CA PRO A 129 32.83 11.85 8.40
C PRO A 129 33.56 12.10 9.72
N SER A 130 33.44 11.15 10.66
CA SER A 130 34.29 11.11 11.84
C SER A 130 35.64 10.53 11.43
N GLY A 131 36.66 11.40 11.43
CA GLY A 131 38.05 11.00 11.20
C GLY A 131 38.56 10.10 12.32
N GLY A 132 39.16 8.97 11.94
CA GLY A 132 39.86 8.07 12.86
C GLY A 132 40.54 6.97 12.07
N GLY A 133 41.86 7.03 11.99
CA GLY A 133 42.68 6.04 11.28
C GLY A 133 42.97 4.78 12.09
N GLY A 134 43.50 3.78 11.38
CA GLY A 134 44.40 2.78 11.93
C GLY A 134 43.86 1.35 12.06
N GLY A 135 44.55 0.42 11.40
CA GLY A 135 44.88 -0.90 11.98
C GLY A 135 44.13 -2.09 11.40
N GLY A 136 44.87 -3.00 10.78
CA GLY A 136 44.34 -4.20 10.13
C GLY A 136 43.91 -5.33 11.08
N GLY A 137 43.19 -6.31 10.50
CA GLY A 137 43.15 -7.68 10.99
C GLY A 137 41.76 -8.25 11.27
N ALA A 138 41.44 -9.33 10.53
CA ALA A 138 40.41 -10.35 10.79
C ALA A 138 38.92 -10.05 10.43
N ILE A 139 38.56 -10.51 9.23
CA ILE A 139 37.40 -11.35 8.88
C ILE A 139 36.19 -11.30 9.84
N LEU A 140 35.13 -10.59 9.42
CA LEU A 140 33.76 -11.11 9.35
C LEU A 140 33.10 -10.49 8.11
N THR A 141 33.05 -11.26 7.04
CA THR A 141 32.26 -10.95 5.85
C THR A 141 30.78 -10.79 6.27
N PRO A 142 30.07 -9.72 5.88
CA PRO A 142 28.62 -9.75 5.95
C PRO A 142 28.16 -10.92 5.05
N SER A 143 27.39 -11.82 5.64
CA SER A 143 26.77 -12.94 4.95
C SER A 143 26.12 -12.44 3.67
N PRO A 144 26.41 -13.01 2.48
CA PRO A 144 25.60 -12.73 1.31
C PRO A 144 24.16 -13.14 1.66
N SER A 145 23.26 -12.17 1.52
CA SER A 145 21.82 -12.42 1.39
C SER A 145 21.61 -13.50 0.34
N PRO A 146 20.64 -14.42 0.48
CA PRO A 146 20.53 -15.57 -0.42
C PRO A 146 20.45 -15.10 -1.86
N ASN A 147 21.50 -15.42 -2.61
CA ASN A 147 21.60 -15.36 -4.05
C ASN A 147 20.38 -16.09 -4.63
N PRO A 148 19.43 -15.42 -5.32
CA PRO A 148 18.52 -16.15 -6.17
C PRO A 148 19.38 -16.83 -7.25
N SER A 149 19.14 -18.12 -7.40
CA SER A 149 19.79 -19.05 -8.32
C SER A 149 20.19 -18.41 -9.66
N SER A 150 21.41 -18.70 -10.11
CA SER A 150 22.00 -18.40 -11.42
C SER A 150 21.26 -19.11 -12.57
N GLN A 151 19.96 -18.84 -12.73
CA GLN A 151 19.26 -19.25 -13.93
C GLN A 151 19.72 -18.34 -15.07
N PRO A 152 20.20 -18.90 -16.20
CA PRO A 152 20.54 -18.11 -17.37
C PRO A 152 19.33 -17.26 -17.80
N LEU A 153 19.58 -16.00 -18.14
CA LEU A 153 18.55 -15.14 -18.72
C LEU A 153 17.97 -15.81 -19.98
N THR A 154 16.66 -15.72 -20.15
CA THR A 154 16.04 -16.12 -21.42
C THR A 154 16.47 -15.17 -22.54
N SER A 155 16.30 -15.57 -23.81
CA SER A 155 16.63 -14.70 -24.95
C SER A 155 15.83 -13.39 -25.00
N ALA A 156 14.70 -13.31 -24.30
CA ALA A 156 13.93 -12.07 -24.15
C ALA A 156 14.54 -11.17 -23.06
N GLN A 157 14.94 -11.76 -21.95
CA GLN A 157 15.61 -11.08 -20.84
C GLN A 157 16.98 -10.54 -21.22
N GLN A 158 17.75 -11.30 -22.01
CA GLN A 158 19.08 -10.88 -22.45
C GLN A 158 19.07 -9.68 -23.42
N LYS A 159 17.89 -9.27 -23.92
CA LYS A 159 17.75 -8.04 -24.71
C LYS A 159 17.77 -6.79 -23.85
N VAL A 160 17.33 -6.90 -22.59
CA VAL A 160 17.23 -5.75 -21.68
C VAL A 160 18.38 -5.68 -20.68
N ASP A 161 19.26 -6.68 -20.71
CA ASP A 161 20.57 -6.69 -20.06
C ASP A 161 21.54 -5.83 -20.90
N ALA A 162 21.46 -4.53 -20.66
CA ALA A 162 22.16 -3.51 -21.45
C ALA A 162 23.67 -3.57 -21.24
N ASN A 163 24.11 -3.95 -20.04
CA ASN A 163 25.52 -4.01 -19.67
C ASN A 163 26.16 -5.41 -19.85
N LYS A 164 25.34 -6.44 -20.14
CA LYS A 164 25.71 -7.85 -20.39
C LYS A 164 26.34 -8.54 -19.18
N ASP A 165 25.83 -8.26 -17.99
CA ASP A 165 26.29 -8.87 -16.75
C ASP A 165 25.42 -10.05 -16.27
N ASP A 166 24.51 -10.52 -17.11
CA ASP A 166 23.53 -11.58 -16.85
C ASP A 166 22.55 -11.25 -15.71
N LYS A 167 22.37 -9.96 -15.41
CA LYS A 167 21.37 -9.44 -14.48
C LYS A 167 20.51 -8.38 -15.18
N ILE A 168 19.39 -8.04 -14.54
CA ILE A 168 18.46 -7.01 -15.04
C ILE A 168 18.12 -6.09 -13.88
N ASP A 169 19.03 -5.15 -13.61
CA ASP A 169 19.02 -4.36 -12.39
C ASP A 169 19.24 -2.86 -12.62
N ALA A 170 19.64 -2.15 -11.56
CA ALA A 170 19.87 -0.71 -11.58
C ALA A 170 20.94 -0.28 -12.59
N LEU A 171 21.87 -1.16 -12.96
CA LEU A 171 22.89 -0.85 -13.96
C LEU A 171 22.30 -0.78 -15.37
N ASP A 172 21.32 -1.62 -15.70
CA ASP A 172 20.60 -1.57 -16.98
C ASP A 172 19.71 -0.34 -17.07
N PHE A 173 19.09 0.05 -15.94
CA PHE A 173 18.37 1.31 -15.87
C PHE A 173 19.29 2.52 -16.07
N ASN A 174 20.48 2.51 -15.46
CA ASN A 174 21.46 3.56 -15.68
C ASN A 174 21.88 3.63 -17.15
N ALA A 175 22.09 2.48 -17.80
CA ALA A 175 22.39 2.42 -19.24
C ALA A 175 21.25 3.01 -20.07
N LEU A 176 19.99 2.66 -19.76
CA LEU A 176 18.81 3.25 -20.40
C LEU A 176 18.77 4.78 -20.25
N MET A 177 19.01 5.28 -19.04
CA MET A 177 18.98 6.72 -18.76
C MET A 177 20.12 7.50 -19.42
N VAL A 178 21.29 6.87 -19.59
CA VAL A 178 22.43 7.46 -20.31
C VAL A 178 22.07 7.74 -21.76
N HIS A 179 21.32 6.84 -22.39
CA HIS A 179 20.95 6.93 -23.79
C HIS A 179 19.55 7.53 -24.02
N TRP A 180 18.90 8.08 -22.99
CA TRP A 180 17.51 8.52 -23.08
C TRP A 180 17.29 9.58 -24.18
N GLY A 181 16.40 9.29 -25.11
CA GLY A 181 16.09 10.15 -26.25
C GLY A 181 17.14 10.11 -27.37
N GLU A 182 18.15 9.24 -27.29
CA GLU A 182 19.04 8.98 -28.42
C GLU A 182 18.30 8.25 -29.55
N GLU A 183 18.71 8.56 -30.79
CA GLU A 183 18.18 7.93 -31.99
C GLU A 183 19.31 7.38 -32.85
N GLY A 184 19.11 6.20 -33.44
CA GLY A 184 20.11 5.55 -34.28
C GLY A 184 20.14 4.03 -34.12
N GLU A 185 20.94 3.37 -34.95
CA GLU A 185 21.08 1.93 -34.89
C GLU A 185 22.03 1.50 -33.78
N LYS A 186 21.74 0.36 -33.13
CA LYS A 186 22.65 -0.34 -32.19
C LYS A 186 22.95 0.41 -30.88
N ILE A 187 21.98 1.16 -30.38
CA ILE A 187 22.04 1.72 -29.03
C ILE A 187 21.81 0.57 -28.04
N SER A 188 22.66 0.40 -27.03
CA SER A 188 22.55 -0.72 -26.08
C SER A 188 21.30 -0.68 -25.21
N ALA A 189 20.61 0.46 -25.19
CA ALA A 189 19.39 0.72 -24.45
C ALA A 189 18.12 0.72 -25.33
N ASP A 190 18.24 0.53 -26.65
CA ASP A 190 17.10 0.35 -27.57
C ASP A 190 16.75 -1.15 -27.59
N PHE A 191 15.87 -1.53 -26.68
CA PHE A 191 15.52 -2.92 -26.43
C PHE A 191 14.49 -3.44 -27.42
N ASN A 192 13.66 -2.55 -27.97
CA ASN A 192 12.62 -2.91 -28.95
C ASN A 192 13.11 -2.85 -30.42
N ALA A 193 14.32 -2.31 -30.64
CA ALA A 193 14.98 -2.12 -31.92
C ALA A 193 14.24 -1.17 -32.88
N ASP A 194 13.61 -0.13 -32.37
CA ASP A 194 12.92 0.89 -33.16
C ASP A 194 13.80 2.11 -33.52
N ASN A 195 15.07 2.06 -33.15
CA ASN A 195 16.10 3.10 -33.31
C ASN A 195 15.86 4.34 -32.46
N LYS A 196 15.09 4.24 -31.38
CA LYS A 196 14.90 5.28 -30.38
C LYS A 196 15.09 4.65 -29.01
N VAL A 197 15.56 5.45 -28.06
CA VAL A 197 15.54 5.07 -26.64
C VAL A 197 14.48 5.90 -25.95
N ASP A 198 13.35 5.30 -25.63
CA ASP A 198 12.22 5.99 -25.04
C ASP A 198 11.46 5.19 -23.98
N ILE A 199 10.22 5.60 -23.72
CA ILE A 199 9.36 4.99 -22.72
C ILE A 199 9.04 3.51 -23.02
N LEU A 200 9.11 3.08 -24.28
CA LEU A 200 8.90 1.70 -24.66
C LEU A 200 10.08 0.82 -24.22
N ASP A 201 11.31 1.32 -24.30
CA ASP A 201 12.50 0.64 -23.76
C ASP A 201 12.48 0.61 -22.23
N PHE A 202 12.04 1.70 -21.58
CA PHE A 202 11.79 1.66 -20.15
C PHE A 202 10.79 0.58 -19.76
N ASN A 203 9.65 0.47 -20.46
CA ASN A 203 8.65 -0.56 -20.20
C ASN A 203 9.21 -1.97 -20.40
N MET A 204 10.05 -2.17 -21.42
CA MET A 204 10.76 -3.43 -21.69
C MET A 204 11.71 -3.81 -20.56
N LEU A 205 12.46 -2.85 -20.02
CA LEU A 205 13.34 -3.08 -18.87
C LEU A 205 12.53 -3.46 -17.62
N MET A 206 11.47 -2.70 -17.33
CA MET A 206 10.69 -2.88 -16.11
C MET A 206 9.90 -4.19 -16.08
N ILE A 207 9.45 -4.72 -17.22
CA ILE A 207 8.74 -6.01 -17.25
C ILE A 207 9.66 -7.21 -17.02
N ASN A 208 10.97 -7.04 -17.24
CA ASN A 208 11.98 -8.08 -17.08
C ASN A 208 12.86 -7.89 -15.84
N TRP A 209 12.59 -6.87 -15.01
CA TRP A 209 13.39 -6.52 -13.83
C TRP A 209 13.58 -7.70 -12.88
N ALA A 210 14.82 -8.01 -12.53
CA ALA A 210 15.18 -9.14 -11.67
C ALA A 210 16.43 -8.82 -10.82
N PHE A 211 16.33 -9.09 -9.51
CA PHE A 211 17.40 -8.85 -8.51
C PHE A 211 18.56 -9.85 -8.59
#